data_AF-A0A8T4CZU3-F1
#
_entry.id   AF-A0A8T4CZU3-F1
#
_cell.length_a   1.000
_cell.length_b   1.000
_cell.length_c   1.000
_cell.angle_alpha   90.00
_cell.angle_beta   90.00
_cell.angle_gamma   90.00
#
_symmetry.space_group_name_H-M   'P 1'
#
loop_
_entity.id
_entity.type
_entity.pdbx_description
1 polymer ?
#
loop_
_entity_poly.entity_id
_entity_poly.type
_entity_poly.pdbx_seq_one_letter_code
_entity_poly.pdbx_strand_id
1 'polypeptide(L)'
;MADEGDYELLPHEEIQKLRDELEKLKKNPLGTTVQAKDLQTSVIELTKAINSLTTLLTDTNDDLTKEFQRTSISEHFSQISTQNEQIAQGILAVAQMVQQMNVPQEPEVPEKTSNPPSYSQESPNQETYPQTQNQSSSMPPPPMGSPGMPPPMSNPSFSGASMPPPALDLPPAPAKKKSGLMGMFK
;
A
#
# COMPACT_ATOMS: atom_id res chain seq x y z
N MET A 1 6.30 86.56 -4.30
CA MET A 1 7.25 85.76 -3.52
C MET A 1 6.46 85.28 -2.32
N ALA A 2 5.98 84.04 -2.38
CA ALA A 2 5.24 83.41 -1.29
C ALA A 2 6.26 82.60 -0.48
N ASP A 3 6.24 82.76 0.83
CA ASP A 3 7.14 82.12 1.78
C ASP A 3 7.14 80.59 1.62
N GLU A 4 8.31 80.03 1.28
CA GLU A 4 8.62 78.59 1.28
C GLU A 4 8.99 78.10 2.70
N GLY A 5 8.39 78.68 3.75
CA GLY A 5 8.82 78.49 5.14
C GLY A 5 7.88 77.69 6.03
N ASP A 6 6.58 77.60 5.68
CA ASP A 6 5.57 76.96 6.53
C ASP A 6 5.31 75.51 6.11
N TYR A 7 6.37 74.71 5.98
CA TYR A 7 6.20 73.28 6.18
C TYR A 7 5.94 73.08 7.67
N GLU A 8 4.66 72.96 8.06
CA GLU A 8 4.25 72.34 9.32
C GLU A 8 4.99 71.02 9.44
N LEU A 9 6.13 71.05 10.13
CA LEU A 9 6.83 69.86 10.57
C LEU A 9 5.83 69.12 11.45
N LEU A 10 5.25 68.05 10.90
CA LEU A 10 4.56 67.05 11.70
C LEU A 10 5.42 66.81 12.96
N PRO A 11 4.86 66.98 14.16
CA PRO A 11 5.64 66.90 15.37
C PRO A 11 6.45 65.60 15.35
N HIS A 12 7.75 65.67 15.62
CA HIS A 12 8.63 64.49 15.51
C HIS A 12 8.12 63.32 16.37
N GLU A 13 7.42 63.64 17.46
CA GLU A 13 6.71 62.68 18.31
C GLU A 13 5.65 61.87 17.56
N GLU A 14 4.92 62.50 16.64
CA GLU A 14 3.87 61.82 15.84
C GLU A 14 4.49 60.91 14.79
N ILE A 15 5.61 61.32 14.18
CA ILE A 15 6.39 60.45 13.27
C ILE A 15 6.97 59.25 14.03
N GLN A 16 7.46 59.47 15.25
CA GLN A 16 7.98 58.40 16.10
C GLN A 16 6.88 57.41 16.47
N LYS A 17 5.71 57.92 16.90
CA LYS A 17 4.54 57.11 17.22
C LYS A 17 4.05 56.29 16.02
N LEU A 18 4.00 56.90 14.83
CA LEU A 18 3.64 56.21 13.59
C LEU A 18 4.64 55.11 13.27
N ARG A 19 5.95 55.34 13.45
CA ARG A 19 6.98 54.31 13.25
C ARG A 19 6.80 53.14 14.21
N ASP A 20 6.51 53.41 15.48
CA ASP A 20 6.28 52.37 16.49
C ASP A 20 5.00 51.58 16.21
N GLU A 21 3.93 52.24 15.76
CA GLU A 21 2.68 51.59 15.35
C GLU A 21 2.89 50.72 14.11
N LEU A 22 3.68 51.18 13.13
CA LEU A 22 4.02 50.43 11.92
C LEU A 22 4.89 49.21 12.26
N GLU A 23 5.83 49.34 13.19
CA GLU A 23 6.63 48.22 13.71
C GLU A 23 5.75 47.17 14.41
N LYS A 24 4.79 47.60 15.23
CA LYS A 24 3.83 46.71 15.90
C LYS A 24 2.94 46.00 14.90
N LEU A 25 2.45 46.71 13.89
CA LEU A 25 1.62 46.13 12.83
C LEU A 25 2.42 45.14 11.97
N LYS A 26 3.69 45.43 11.69
CA LYS A 26 4.58 44.51 10.96
C LYS A 26 4.84 43.21 11.73
N LYS A 27 4.93 43.29 13.06
CA LYS A 27 5.10 42.12 13.95
C LYS A 27 3.80 41.33 14.11
N ASN A 28 2.65 42.01 14.14
CA ASN A 28 1.33 41.40 14.25
C ASN A 28 0.38 41.97 13.18
N PRO A 29 0.43 41.45 11.94
CA PRO A 29 -0.33 42.01 10.81
C PRO A 29 -1.85 41.87 10.97
N LEU A 30 -2.30 40.92 11.81
CA LEU A 30 -3.71 40.71 12.12
C LEU A 30 -4.19 41.61 13.30
N GLY A 31 -3.28 42.37 13.93
CA GLY A 31 -3.58 43.20 15.09
C GLY A 31 -3.69 42.40 16.40
N THR A 32 -4.23 43.04 17.44
CA THR A 32 -4.45 42.44 18.79
C THR A 32 -5.88 42.00 19.02
N THR A 33 -6.71 41.99 17.97
CA THR A 33 -8.12 41.60 18.09
C THR A 33 -8.24 40.13 18.47
N VAL A 34 -9.31 39.77 19.19
CA VAL A 34 -9.54 38.38 19.62
C VAL A 34 -9.61 37.44 18.40
N GLN A 35 -10.28 37.88 17.34
CA GLN A 35 -10.40 37.14 16.07
C GLN A 35 -9.05 36.86 15.39
N ALA A 36 -8.09 37.78 15.49
CA ALA A 36 -6.75 37.59 14.95
C ALA A 36 -5.97 36.49 15.68
N LYS A 37 -6.11 36.44 17.01
CA LYS A 37 -5.47 35.40 17.84
C LYS A 37 -6.09 34.03 17.60
N ASP A 38 -7.41 33.96 17.46
CA ASP A 38 -8.12 32.73 17.14
C ASP A 38 -7.68 32.20 15.78
N LEU A 39 -7.62 33.07 14.77
CA LEU A 39 -7.14 32.70 13.43
C LEU A 39 -5.69 32.21 13.48
N GLN A 40 -4.81 32.90 14.20
CA GLN A 40 -3.42 32.48 14.36
C GLN A 40 -3.33 31.11 15.03
N THR A 41 -4.15 30.85 16.04
CA THR A 41 -4.22 29.55 16.74
C THR A 41 -4.69 28.46 15.78
N SER A 42 -5.76 28.70 15.01
CA SER A 42 -6.26 27.74 14.02
C SER A 42 -5.22 27.43 12.94
N VAL A 43 -4.45 28.42 12.48
CA VAL A 43 -3.36 28.19 11.51
C VAL A 43 -2.24 27.34 12.12
N ILE A 44 -1.88 27.58 13.38
CA ILE A 44 -0.88 26.78 14.09
C ILE A 44 -1.36 25.34 14.26
N GLU A 45 -2.61 25.14 14.68
CA GLU A 45 -3.22 23.81 14.83
C GLU A 45 -3.31 23.07 13.49
N LEU A 46 -3.71 23.77 12.43
CA LEU A 46 -3.73 23.22 11.08
C LEU A 46 -2.33 22.80 10.63
N THR A 47 -1.32 23.65 10.87
CA THR A 47 0.07 23.34 10.53
C THR A 47 0.55 22.09 11.28
N LYS A 48 0.21 21.96 12.57
CA LYS A 48 0.50 20.74 13.35
C LYS A 48 -0.20 19.51 12.77
N ALA A 49 -1.46 19.63 12.39
CA ALA A 49 -2.23 18.54 11.80
C ALA A 49 -1.63 18.09 10.45
N ILE A 50 -1.23 19.05 9.60
CA ILE A 50 -0.57 18.77 8.32
C ILE A 50 0.76 18.05 8.56
N ASN A 51 1.61 18.57 9.47
CA ASN A 51 2.89 17.93 9.76
C ASN A 51 2.71 16.51 10.32
N SER A 52 1.72 16.31 11.21
CA SER A 52 1.39 14.99 11.74
C SER A 52 0.95 14.02 10.63
N LEU A 53 0.12 14.48 9.70
CA LEU A 53 -0.31 13.69 8.54
C LEU A 53 0.87 13.36 7.63
N THR A 54 1.77 14.30 7.37
CA THR A 54 2.97 14.06 6.57
C THR A 54 3.87 13.02 7.23
N THR A 55 4.08 13.09 8.55
CA THR A 55 4.83 12.07 9.29
C THR A 55 4.17 10.70 9.17
N LEU A 56 2.86 10.61 9.40
CA LEU A 56 2.12 9.34 9.30
C LEU A 56 2.24 8.71 7.91
N LEU A 57 2.09 9.52 6.86
CA LEU A 57 2.22 9.05 5.47
C LEU A 57 3.64 8.59 5.16
N THR A 58 4.66 9.29 5.68
CA THR A 58 6.06 8.92 5.52
C THR A 58 6.35 7.60 6.22
N ASP A 59 5.93 7.46 7.47
CA ASP A 59 6.11 6.24 8.28
C ASP A 59 5.40 5.04 7.62
N THR A 60 4.16 5.24 7.17
CA THR A 60 3.39 4.20 6.48
C THR A 60 4.06 3.78 5.17
N ASN A 61 4.59 4.72 4.41
CA ASN A 61 5.29 4.44 3.15
C ASN A 61 6.62 3.69 3.39
N ASP A 62 7.36 4.09 4.43
CA ASP A 62 8.58 3.40 4.85
C ASP A 62 8.29 1.97 5.30
N ASP A 63 7.22 1.77 6.06
CA ASP A 63 6.80 0.44 6.52
C ASP A 63 6.33 -0.43 5.36
N LEU A 64 5.54 0.12 4.41
CA LEU A 64 5.16 -0.58 3.19
C LEU A 64 6.38 -0.98 2.36
N THR A 65 7.37 -0.08 2.25
CA THR A 65 8.61 -0.33 1.51
C THR A 65 9.44 -1.43 2.17
N LYS A 66 9.58 -1.41 3.51
CA LYS A 66 10.27 -2.45 4.27
C LYS A 66 9.54 -3.79 4.20
N GLU A 67 8.22 -3.77 4.31
CA GLU A 67 7.40 -4.97 4.19
C GLU A 67 7.55 -5.56 2.80
N PHE A 68 7.43 -4.76 1.75
CA PHE A 68 7.69 -5.18 0.38
C PHE A 68 9.10 -5.76 0.22
N GLN A 69 10.14 -5.13 0.75
CA GLN A 69 11.50 -5.70 0.69
C GLN A 69 11.63 -7.05 1.41
N ARG A 70 10.90 -7.25 2.51
CA ARG A 70 10.93 -8.50 3.29
C ARG A 70 10.10 -9.60 2.64
N THR A 71 8.90 -9.30 2.17
CA THR A 71 7.94 -10.31 1.68
C THR A 71 8.02 -10.56 0.18
N SER A 72 8.53 -9.62 -0.63
CA SER A 72 8.08 -9.58 -2.02
C SER A 72 8.60 -10.70 -2.92
N ILE A 73 9.90 -10.96 -3.03
CA ILE A 73 10.39 -11.88 -4.07
C ILE A 73 11.60 -12.69 -3.60
N SER A 74 12.50 -12.09 -2.83
CA SER A 74 13.77 -12.74 -2.49
C SER A 74 13.60 -14.02 -1.68
N GLU A 75 12.66 -14.04 -0.74
CA GLU A 75 12.42 -15.21 0.12
C GLU A 75 11.76 -16.35 -0.67
N HIS A 76 10.75 -16.03 -1.48
CA HIS A 76 10.14 -16.99 -2.40
C HIS A 76 11.15 -17.51 -3.45
N PHE A 77 12.03 -16.66 -3.97
CA PHE A 77 13.06 -17.07 -4.93
C PHE A 77 14.09 -18.00 -4.27
N SER A 78 14.49 -17.71 -3.03
CA SER A 78 15.38 -18.57 -2.25
C SER A 78 14.76 -19.96 -2.00
N GLN A 79 13.47 -20.00 -1.65
CA GLN A 79 12.74 -21.26 -1.48
C GLN A 79 12.65 -22.06 -2.78
N ILE A 80 12.31 -21.42 -3.90
CA ILE A 80 12.23 -22.07 -5.22
C ILE A 80 13.61 -22.59 -5.64
N SER A 81 14.67 -21.81 -5.41
CA SER A 81 16.05 -22.23 -5.70
C SER A 81 16.44 -23.47 -4.89
N THR A 82 16.13 -23.47 -3.59
CA THR A 82 16.42 -24.61 -2.70
C THR A 82 15.64 -25.86 -3.13
N GLN A 83 14.37 -25.71 -3.51
CA GLN A 83 13.55 -26.82 -4.01
C GLN A 83 14.10 -27.38 -5.33
N ASN A 84 14.49 -26.52 -6.27
CA ASN A 84 15.07 -26.96 -7.54
C ASN A 84 16.39 -27.69 -7.33
N GLU A 85 17.22 -27.25 -6.38
CA GLU A 85 18.44 -27.95 -6.01
C GLU A 85 18.14 -29.36 -5.46
N GLN A 86 17.16 -29.49 -4.56
CA GLN A 86 16.75 -30.78 -4.01
C GLN A 86 16.19 -31.72 -5.09
N ILE A 87 15.38 -31.20 -6.02
CA ILE A 87 14.85 -31.97 -7.15
C ILE A 87 16.00 -32.46 -8.03
N ALA A 88 16.95 -31.58 -8.36
CA ALA A 88 18.11 -31.95 -9.17
C ALA A 88 18.98 -33.02 -8.49
N GLN A 89 19.22 -32.89 -7.18
CA GLN A 89 19.92 -33.90 -6.39
C GLN A 89 19.17 -35.24 -6.37
N GLY A 90 17.83 -35.20 -6.23
CA GLY A 90 16.98 -36.39 -6.28
C GLY A 90 17.06 -37.11 -7.64
N ILE A 91 16.97 -36.37 -8.74
CA ILE A 91 17.11 -36.92 -10.10
C ILE A 91 18.50 -37.54 -10.28
N LEU A 92 19.55 -36.86 -9.84
CA LEU A 92 20.92 -37.36 -9.92
C LEU A 92 21.09 -38.66 -9.12
N ALA A 93 20.53 -38.73 -7.92
CA ALA A 93 20.57 -39.93 -7.09
C ALA A 93 19.83 -41.11 -7.77
N VAL A 94 18.65 -40.87 -8.33
CA VAL A 94 17.90 -41.90 -9.08
C VAL A 94 18.70 -42.37 -10.29
N ALA A 95 19.30 -41.45 -11.05
CA ALA A 95 20.14 -41.80 -12.19
C ALA A 95 21.33 -42.69 -11.79
N GLN A 96 21.99 -42.38 -10.67
CA GLN A 96 23.07 -43.21 -10.12
C GLN A 96 22.58 -44.59 -9.69
N MET A 97 21.40 -44.69 -9.06
CA MET A 97 20.81 -45.98 -8.68
C MET A 97 20.51 -46.85 -9.90
N VAL A 98 19.93 -46.27 -10.97
CA VAL A 98 19.65 -46.98 -12.22
C VAL A 98 20.94 -47.44 -12.89
N GLN A 99 21.99 -46.61 -12.88
CA GLN A 99 23.29 -46.94 -13.44
C GLN A 99 23.99 -48.07 -12.67
N GLN A 100 23.88 -48.07 -11.33
CA GLN A 100 24.41 -49.13 -10.46
C GLN A 100 23.62 -50.44 -10.56
N MET A 101 22.33 -50.38 -10.88
CA MET A 101 21.53 -51.58 -11.13
C MET A 101 21.91 -52.33 -12.40
N ASN A 102 22.89 -51.82 -13.18
CA ASN A 102 23.45 -52.46 -14.37
C ASN A 102 22.35 -53.15 -15.17
N VAL A 103 21.34 -52.36 -15.57
CA VAL A 103 20.30 -52.83 -16.49
C VAL A 103 21.05 -53.42 -17.68
N PRO A 104 20.96 -54.73 -17.92
CA PRO A 104 21.58 -55.34 -19.09
C PRO A 104 21.09 -54.54 -20.28
N GLN A 105 22.02 -54.02 -21.11
CA GLN A 105 21.66 -53.50 -22.42
C GLN A 105 20.74 -54.54 -23.07
N GLU A 106 19.51 -54.15 -23.38
CA GLU A 106 18.64 -54.99 -24.17
C GLU A 106 19.39 -55.40 -25.44
N PRO A 107 19.31 -56.67 -25.85
CA PRO A 107 19.92 -57.11 -27.09
C PRO A 107 19.35 -56.27 -28.25
N GLU A 108 20.23 -55.80 -29.13
CA GLU A 108 19.88 -55.14 -30.39
C GLU A 108 18.73 -55.89 -31.06
N VAL A 109 17.55 -55.25 -31.09
CA VAL A 109 16.39 -55.79 -31.77
C VAL A 109 16.70 -55.77 -33.27
N PRO A 110 16.63 -56.91 -33.99
CA PRO A 110 16.98 -56.92 -35.40
C PRO A 110 16.01 -56.02 -36.17
N GLU A 111 16.57 -55.13 -36.99
CA GLU A 111 15.85 -54.33 -37.97
C GLU A 111 14.91 -55.21 -38.79
N LYS A 112 13.63 -55.23 -38.43
CA LYS A 112 12.56 -55.63 -39.35
C LYS A 112 12.04 -54.39 -40.03
N THR A 113 12.60 -54.13 -41.21
CA THR A 113 11.90 -53.44 -42.29
C THR A 113 10.56 -54.12 -42.55
N SER A 114 9.45 -53.47 -42.19
CA SER A 114 8.18 -53.60 -42.92
C SER A 114 7.14 -52.57 -42.44
N ASN A 115 6.91 -51.59 -43.31
CA ASN A 115 5.77 -50.69 -43.46
C ASN A 115 5.46 -49.66 -42.35
N PRO A 116 5.31 -48.37 -42.71
CA PRO A 116 4.72 -47.39 -41.81
C PRO A 116 3.23 -47.72 -41.60
N PRO A 117 2.74 -47.75 -40.35
CA PRO A 117 1.31 -47.73 -40.12
C PRO A 117 0.73 -46.40 -40.61
N SER A 118 -0.30 -46.49 -41.44
CA SER A 118 -1.14 -45.37 -41.85
C SER A 118 -1.75 -44.74 -40.60
N TYR A 119 -1.33 -43.52 -40.26
CA TYR A 119 -1.95 -42.72 -39.23
C TYR A 119 -3.33 -42.28 -39.72
N SER A 120 -4.38 -42.94 -39.24
CA SER A 120 -5.69 -42.31 -39.16
C SER A 120 -5.57 -41.16 -38.17
N GLN A 121 -5.64 -39.94 -38.72
CA GLN A 121 -5.62 -38.68 -38.01
C GLN A 121 -6.89 -38.58 -37.14
N GLU A 122 -6.84 -39.12 -35.92
CA GLU A 122 -7.80 -38.75 -34.88
C GLU A 122 -7.46 -37.34 -34.41
N SER A 123 -8.37 -36.42 -34.71
CA SER A 123 -8.32 -35.03 -34.29
C SER A 123 -8.16 -34.94 -32.77
N PRO A 124 -7.23 -34.12 -32.25
CA PRO A 124 -7.22 -33.79 -30.84
C PRO A 124 -8.54 -33.07 -30.52
N ASN A 125 -9.27 -33.68 -29.60
CA ASN A 125 -10.40 -33.11 -28.88
C ASN A 125 -9.96 -31.73 -28.37
N GLN A 126 -10.54 -30.66 -28.92
CA GLN A 126 -10.31 -29.31 -28.41
C GLN A 126 -10.89 -29.26 -27.00
N GLU A 127 -10.01 -29.21 -25.99
CA GLU A 127 -10.41 -28.76 -24.67
C GLU A 127 -10.86 -27.30 -24.79
N THR A 128 -12.17 -27.17 -24.68
CA THR A 128 -12.92 -25.92 -24.55
C THR A 128 -12.30 -25.05 -23.46
N TYR A 129 -11.61 -23.99 -23.85
CA TYR A 129 -11.32 -22.89 -22.94
C TYR A 129 -12.66 -22.31 -22.44
N PRO A 130 -12.78 -21.91 -21.16
CA PRO A 130 -13.92 -21.11 -20.74
C PRO A 130 -13.88 -19.79 -21.50
N GLN A 131 -14.80 -19.67 -22.46
CA GLN A 131 -15.13 -18.44 -23.14
C GLN A 131 -15.48 -17.41 -22.06
N THR A 132 -14.59 -16.46 -21.86
CA THR A 132 -14.90 -15.24 -21.11
C THR A 132 -16.01 -14.56 -21.91
N GLN A 133 -17.22 -14.68 -21.38
CA GLN A 133 -18.40 -14.01 -21.89
C GLN A 133 -18.13 -12.52 -21.76
N ASN A 134 -17.69 -11.93 -22.88
CA ASN A 134 -17.63 -10.51 -23.10
C ASN A 134 -19.09 -10.01 -23.07
N GLN A 135 -19.60 -9.78 -21.85
CA GLN A 135 -20.80 -8.99 -21.66
C GLN A 135 -20.43 -7.57 -22.08
N SER A 136 -20.82 -7.25 -23.31
CA SER A 136 -21.10 -5.90 -23.75
C SER A 136 -22.16 -5.29 -22.84
N SER A 137 -21.72 -4.82 -21.68
CA SER A 137 -22.46 -3.87 -20.88
C SER A 137 -22.42 -2.56 -21.65
N SER A 138 -23.50 -2.32 -22.40
CA SER A 138 -23.86 -1.01 -22.90
C SER A 138 -23.77 0.00 -21.76
N MET A 139 -22.65 0.73 -21.68
CA MET A 139 -22.59 1.92 -20.84
C MET A 139 -23.61 2.92 -21.40
N PRO A 140 -24.54 3.43 -20.58
CA PRO A 140 -25.31 4.59 -20.98
C PRO A 140 -24.35 5.78 -21.20
N PRO A 141 -24.62 6.64 -22.19
CA PRO A 141 -23.79 7.82 -22.44
C PRO A 141 -23.76 8.71 -21.18
N PRO A 142 -22.61 9.36 -20.89
CA PRO A 142 -22.55 10.33 -19.82
C PRO A 142 -23.54 11.48 -20.11
N PRO A 143 -24.27 11.97 -19.10
CA PRO A 143 -25.14 13.12 -19.28
C PRO A 143 -24.29 14.33 -19.69
N MET A 144 -24.56 14.85 -20.89
CA MET A 144 -24.01 16.14 -21.30
C MET A 144 -24.44 17.20 -20.29
N GLY A 145 -23.44 17.94 -19.80
CA GLY A 145 -23.59 18.92 -18.73
C GLY A 145 -24.72 19.91 -19.00
N SER A 146 -25.67 19.94 -18.08
CA SER A 146 -26.43 21.15 -17.83
C SER A 146 -25.61 22.02 -16.86
N PRO A 147 -25.36 23.31 -17.16
CA PRO A 147 -24.78 24.23 -16.20
C PRO A 147 -25.87 24.61 -15.18
N GLY A 148 -25.81 24.05 -13.97
CA GLY A 148 -26.84 24.37 -12.99
C GLY A 148 -26.68 23.72 -11.62
N MET A 149 -26.33 24.58 -10.67
CA MET A 149 -26.49 24.48 -9.20
C MET A 149 -25.40 23.75 -8.38
N PRO A 150 -24.86 24.41 -7.34
CA PRO A 150 -24.02 23.76 -6.34
C PRO A 150 -24.87 22.87 -5.42
N PRO A 151 -24.32 21.74 -4.93
CA PRO A 151 -25.02 20.86 -4.01
C PRO A 151 -25.18 21.50 -2.62
N PRO A 152 -26.28 21.23 -1.91
CA PRO A 152 -26.45 21.64 -0.52
C PRO A 152 -25.52 20.82 0.40
N MET A 153 -24.80 21.50 1.29
CA MET A 153 -24.04 20.85 2.35
C MET A 153 -24.99 20.13 3.31
N SER A 154 -25.02 18.81 3.24
CA SER A 154 -25.70 17.94 4.19
C SER A 154 -24.84 17.72 5.42
N ASN A 155 -25.33 18.24 6.53
CA ASN A 155 -24.89 18.05 7.91
C ASN A 155 -24.83 16.55 8.29
N PRO A 156 -23.77 16.03 8.93
CA PRO A 156 -23.78 14.65 9.42
C PRO A 156 -24.59 14.57 10.71
N SER A 157 -25.83 14.07 10.58
CA SER A 157 -26.63 13.60 11.72
C SER A 157 -26.09 12.24 12.17
N PHE A 158 -25.52 12.24 13.37
CA PHE A 158 -25.07 11.06 14.10
C PHE A 158 -26.31 10.30 14.63
N SER A 159 -26.73 9.25 13.95
CA SER A 159 -27.70 8.28 14.48
C SER A 159 -27.10 6.89 14.39
N GLY A 160 -26.87 6.30 15.56
CA GLY A 160 -26.17 5.04 15.74
C GLY A 160 -26.89 3.84 15.16
N ALA A 161 -26.10 2.95 14.57
CA ALA A 161 -26.41 1.55 14.37
C ALA A 161 -25.14 0.77 14.72
N SER A 162 -25.07 0.33 15.98
CA SER A 162 -24.06 -0.60 16.48
C SER A 162 -24.33 -1.99 15.89
N MET A 163 -23.65 -2.34 14.80
CA MET A 163 -23.51 -3.74 14.41
C MET A 163 -22.38 -4.37 15.23
N PRO A 164 -22.60 -5.50 15.93
CA PRO A 164 -21.51 -6.25 16.53
C PRO A 164 -20.65 -6.87 15.43
N PRO A 165 -19.32 -6.89 15.57
CA PRO A 165 -18.45 -7.52 14.59
C PRO A 165 -18.67 -9.05 14.55
N PRO A 166 -18.50 -9.68 13.38
CA PRO A 166 -18.54 -11.14 13.26
C PRO A 166 -17.45 -11.78 14.14
N ALA A 167 -17.83 -12.82 14.87
CA ALA A 167 -16.90 -13.60 15.67
C ALA A 167 -15.86 -14.27 14.77
N LEU A 168 -14.60 -13.85 14.89
CA LEU A 168 -13.46 -14.57 14.37
C LEU A 168 -13.31 -15.88 15.15
N ASP A 169 -13.54 -16.99 14.46
CA ASP A 169 -13.30 -18.34 14.95
C ASP A 169 -11.79 -18.54 15.08
N LEU A 170 -11.26 -18.21 16.26
CA LEU A 170 -9.85 -18.36 16.59
C LEU A 170 -9.55 -19.85 16.87
N PRO A 171 -8.49 -20.41 16.28
CA PRO A 171 -8.09 -21.78 16.58
C PRO A 171 -7.72 -21.93 18.06
N PRO A 172 -7.98 -23.11 18.67
CA PRO A 172 -7.78 -23.33 20.09
C PRO A 172 -6.30 -23.14 20.47
N ALA A 173 -6.06 -22.34 21.52
CA ALA A 173 -4.73 -22.07 22.03
C ALA A 173 -4.03 -23.37 22.49
N PRO A 174 -2.71 -23.51 22.25
CA PRO A 174 -1.96 -24.69 22.68
C PRO A 174 -1.91 -24.78 24.21
N ALA A 175 -2.27 -25.96 24.72
CA ALA A 175 -2.27 -26.27 26.15
C ALA A 175 -0.87 -26.11 26.75
N LYS A 176 -0.73 -25.22 27.73
CA LYS A 176 0.51 -25.05 28.51
C LYS A 176 0.74 -26.30 29.36
N LYS A 177 1.72 -27.13 28.97
CA LYS A 177 2.20 -28.26 29.78
C LYS A 177 2.88 -27.71 31.04
N LYS A 178 2.25 -27.93 32.20
CA LYS A 178 2.81 -27.69 33.53
C LYS A 178 3.92 -28.72 33.76
N SER A 179 5.17 -28.30 33.60
CA SER A 179 6.34 -29.12 33.98
C SER A 179 6.36 -29.22 35.50
N GLY A 180 6.04 -30.40 36.02
CA GLY A 180 6.11 -30.72 37.43
C GLY A 180 7.56 -30.96 37.85
N LEU A 181 8.11 -30.03 38.64
CA LEU A 181 9.33 -30.23 39.40
C LEU A 181 9.02 -31.08 40.65
N MET A 182 8.75 -32.37 40.45
CA MET A 182 8.77 -33.35 41.54
C MET A 182 10.21 -33.86 41.74
N GLY A 183 10.61 -33.91 43.01
CA GLY A 183 11.96 -34.16 43.46
C GLY A 183 12.51 -35.57 43.18
N MET A 184 13.83 -35.62 43.25
CA MET A 184 14.74 -36.77 43.23
C MET A 184 16.12 -36.14 43.45
N PHE A 185 17.02 -36.47 44.37
CA PHE A 185 17.22 -37.42 45.46
C PHE A 185 18.18 -36.70 46.43
N LYS A 186 17.97 -36.68 47.75
CA LYS A 186 18.50 -37.62 48.75
C LYS A 186 19.95 -38.08 48.52
#